data_AF-A0A966SHW2-F1
#
_entry.id   AF-A0A966SHW2-F1
#
_cell.length_a   1.000
_cell.length_b   1.000
_cell.length_c   1.000
_cell.angle_alpha   90.00
_cell.angle_beta   90.00
_cell.angle_gamma   90.00
#
_symmetry.space_group_name_H-M   'P 1'
#
loop_
_entity.id
_entity.type
_entity.pdbx_description
1 polymer ?
#
loop_
_entity_poly.entity_id
_entity_poly.type
_entity_poly.pdbx_seq_one_letter_code
_entity_poly.pdbx_strand_id
1 'polypeptide(L)'
;MKKTLLTVCFLLAFYHISSLNSSSQDGSPTRRPQLTGSRFEYASVRFLEERTSIVWPDGTVENVMTLAGKGKPGSPSEKFPKGSDFRMYWLTVAMNIMGQRGFELVHMHDADVVMVRQVAK
;
A
#
# COMPACT_ATOMS: atom_id res chain seq x y z
N MET A 1 -3.55 42.67 28.41
CA MET A 1 -2.27 42.27 29.01
C MET A 1 -1.66 41.15 28.16
N LYS A 2 -0.38 41.36 27.78
CA LYS A 2 0.70 40.43 27.40
C LYS A 2 0.43 39.23 26.46
N LYS A 3 1.13 39.29 25.32
CA LYS A 3 1.38 38.28 24.29
C LYS A 3 2.37 37.21 24.80
N THR A 4 2.27 35.97 24.32
CA THR A 4 3.46 35.10 24.21
C THR A 4 3.36 34.17 23.00
N LEU A 5 4.26 34.43 22.05
CA LEU A 5 4.63 33.64 20.89
C LEU A 5 5.73 32.67 21.33
N LEU A 6 5.75 31.41 20.89
CA LEU A 6 7.00 30.63 20.92
C LEU A 6 7.05 29.60 19.80
N THR A 7 7.81 29.98 18.78
CA THR A 7 8.39 29.17 17.72
C THR A 7 9.62 28.44 18.28
N VAL A 8 9.79 27.16 18.00
CA VAL A 8 11.08 26.46 18.20
C VAL A 8 11.42 25.66 16.94
N CYS A 9 12.33 26.23 16.16
CA CYS A 9 13.12 25.50 15.17
C CYS A 9 14.29 24.83 15.88
N PHE A 10 14.59 23.57 15.58
CA PHE A 10 15.89 22.98 15.87
C PHE A 10 16.38 22.19 14.65
N LEU A 11 17.30 22.83 13.91
CA LEU A 11 18.20 22.22 12.95
C LEU A 11 19.49 21.88 13.71
N LEU A 12 19.90 20.61 13.72
CA LEU A 12 21.27 20.23 14.03
C LEU A 12 21.71 19.14 13.04
N ALA A 13 22.43 19.58 12.01
CA ALA A 13 23.33 18.77 11.23
C ALA A 13 24.72 18.89 11.87
N PHE A 14 25.41 17.78 12.15
CA PHE A 14 26.88 17.64 12.12
C PHE A 14 27.20 16.13 12.13
N TYR A 15 27.60 15.58 10.98
CA TYR A 15 28.98 15.16 10.69
C TYR A 15 29.53 14.07 11.62
N HIS A 16 29.56 12.82 11.12
CA HIS A 16 30.71 11.96 11.29
C HIS A 16 31.11 11.31 9.96
N ILE A 17 32.41 11.37 9.73
CA ILE A 17 33.17 11.17 8.50
C ILE A 17 33.76 9.74 8.49
N SER A 18 33.76 9.13 7.31
CA SER A 18 34.69 8.13 6.74
C SER A 18 35.08 6.87 7.52
N SER A 19 34.82 5.71 6.92
CA SER A 19 35.78 5.02 6.04
C SER A 19 35.45 3.53 5.95
N LEU A 20 35.36 3.01 4.72
CA LEU A 20 35.94 1.73 4.31
C LEU A 20 35.74 1.62 2.80
N ASN A 21 36.70 2.21 2.10
CA ASN A 21 37.00 1.92 0.72
C ASN A 21 37.72 0.56 0.72
N SER A 22 37.11 -0.47 0.14
CA SER A 22 37.84 -1.65 -0.32
C SER A 22 37.51 -1.83 -1.79
N SER A 23 38.44 -1.41 -2.63
CA SER A 23 38.44 -1.70 -4.05
C SER A 23 38.80 -3.18 -4.24
N SER A 24 37.88 -3.93 -4.83
CA SER A 24 38.23 -5.13 -5.58
C SER A 24 37.55 -5.01 -6.94
N GLN A 25 38.31 -4.44 -7.89
CA GLN A 25 38.07 -4.67 -9.30
C GLN A 25 38.48 -6.11 -9.58
N ASP A 26 37.50 -6.99 -9.78
CA ASP A 26 37.70 -8.17 -10.61
C ASP A 26 36.81 -8.01 -11.84
N GLY A 27 37.49 -7.90 -12.99
CA GLY A 27 36.88 -7.85 -14.29
C GLY A 27 36.23 -9.18 -14.64
N SER A 28 34.91 -9.17 -14.76
CA SER A 28 34.17 -10.13 -15.56
C SER A 28 33.11 -9.34 -16.33
N PRO A 29 32.94 -9.55 -17.64
CA PRO A 29 31.79 -8.98 -18.34
C PRO A 29 30.56 -9.72 -17.80
N THR A 30 30.01 -9.21 -16.70
CA THR A 30 28.68 -9.60 -16.25
C THR A 30 27.74 -9.15 -17.36
N ARG A 31 27.41 -10.09 -18.26
CA ARG A 31 26.20 -10.06 -19.07
C ARG A 31 25.10 -9.65 -18.10
N ARG A 32 24.72 -8.37 -18.11
CA ARG A 32 23.48 -7.96 -17.49
C ARG A 32 22.43 -8.81 -18.19
N PRO A 33 21.66 -9.65 -17.49
CA PRO A 33 20.50 -10.24 -18.12
C PRO A 33 19.68 -9.07 -18.64
N GLN A 34 19.51 -9.00 -19.96
CA GLN A 34 18.49 -8.16 -20.56
C GLN A 34 17.16 -8.67 -19.97
N LEU A 35 16.67 -7.99 -18.93
CA LEU A 35 15.30 -8.15 -18.50
C LEU A 35 14.44 -7.70 -19.68
N THR A 36 13.92 -8.66 -20.44
CA THR A 36 12.60 -8.51 -21.05
C THR A 36 11.63 -8.31 -19.88
N GLY A 37 11.53 -7.06 -19.43
CA GLY A 37 11.08 -6.74 -18.08
C GLY A 37 9.60 -6.95 -17.92
N SER A 38 9.22 -7.96 -17.13
CA SER A 38 7.87 -8.07 -16.59
C SER A 38 7.53 -6.76 -15.87
N ARG A 39 6.47 -6.08 -16.33
CA ARG A 39 5.99 -4.87 -15.65
C ARG A 39 5.11 -5.31 -14.49
N PHE A 40 5.24 -4.65 -13.34
CA PHE A 40 4.42 -4.95 -12.16
C PHE A 40 3.54 -3.74 -11.83
N GLU A 41 2.30 -4.03 -11.43
CA GLU A 41 1.35 -3.07 -10.92
C GLU A 41 1.07 -3.35 -9.45
N TYR A 42 0.95 -2.30 -8.65
CA TYR A 42 0.67 -2.40 -7.21
C TYR A 42 -0.67 -1.74 -6.89
N ALA A 43 -1.44 -2.37 -6.02
CA ALA A 43 -2.64 -1.81 -5.45
C ALA A 43 -2.60 -1.98 -3.93
N SER A 44 -3.25 -1.07 -3.19
CA SER A 44 -3.23 -1.09 -1.73
C SER A 44 -4.61 -0.87 -1.13
N VAL A 45 -4.82 -1.37 0.08
CA VAL A 45 -6.02 -1.11 0.87
C VAL A 45 -5.71 -0.06 1.92
N ARG A 46 -6.59 0.93 2.06
CA ARG A 46 -6.49 2.00 3.07
C ARG A 46 -7.76 2.10 3.90
N PHE A 47 -7.60 2.40 5.18
CA PHE A 47 -8.67 2.79 6.08
C PHE A 47 -8.70 4.31 6.21
N LEU A 48 -9.68 4.95 5.56
CA LEU A 48 -9.90 6.40 5.59
C LEU A 48 -11.24 6.68 6.26
N GLU A 49 -11.24 7.42 7.38
CA GLU A 49 -12.47 7.97 7.97
C GLU A 49 -13.61 6.93 8.09
N GLU A 50 -13.30 5.76 8.66
CA GLU A 50 -14.23 4.63 8.85
C GLU A 50 -14.63 3.85 7.58
N ARG A 51 -13.96 4.10 6.46
CA ARG A 51 -14.20 3.42 5.19
C ARG A 51 -12.96 2.67 4.72
N THR A 52 -13.17 1.46 4.25
CA THR A 52 -12.13 0.68 3.55
C THR A 52 -12.19 1.00 2.07
N SER A 53 -11.05 1.38 1.50
CA SER A 53 -10.93 1.73 0.08
C SER A 53 -9.73 1.02 -0.55
N ILE A 54 -9.85 0.69 -1.83
CA ILE A 54 -8.75 0.19 -2.64
C ILE A 54 -8.18 1.38 -3.41
N VAL A 55 -6.87 1.57 -3.35
CA VAL A 55 -6.09 2.48 -4.19
C VAL A 55 -5.49 1.64 -5.32
N TRP A 56 -5.96 1.90 -6.53
CA TRP A 56 -5.57 1.18 -7.75
C TRP A 56 -4.26 1.71 -8.35
N PRO A 57 -3.62 0.97 -9.28
CA PRO A 57 -2.35 1.37 -9.88
C PRO A 57 -2.41 2.70 -10.67
N ASP A 58 -3.59 3.06 -11.17
CA ASP A 58 -3.85 4.31 -11.89
C ASP A 58 -4.09 5.51 -10.94
N GLY A 59 -4.07 5.28 -9.63
CA GLY A 59 -4.35 6.28 -8.60
C GLY A 59 -5.84 6.42 -8.25
N THR A 60 -6.73 5.69 -8.90
CA THR A 60 -8.15 5.70 -8.57
C THR A 60 -8.39 5.12 -7.18
N VAL A 61 -9.25 5.75 -6.39
CA VAL A 61 -9.64 5.28 -5.04
C VAL A 61 -11.09 4.86 -5.05
N GLU A 62 -11.36 3.59 -4.80
CA GLU A 62 -12.72 3.04 -4.79
C GLU A 62 -13.09 2.47 -3.42
N ASN A 63 -14.29 2.82 -2.94
CA ASN A 63 -14.83 2.31 -1.68
C ASN A 63 -15.23 0.83 -1.83
N VAL A 64 -14.78 -0.01 -0.90
CA VAL A 64 -15.01 -1.47 -0.93
C VAL A 64 -16.48 -1.83 -0.78
N MET A 65 -17.25 -1.09 0.01
CA MET A 65 -18.70 -1.32 0.15
C MET A 65 -19.43 -1.07 -1.18
N THR A 66 -19.02 -0.04 -1.92
CA THR A 66 -19.57 0.24 -3.25
C THR A 66 -19.19 -0.84 -4.25
N LEU A 67 -17.91 -1.25 -4.27
CA LEU A 67 -17.41 -2.33 -5.12
C LEU A 67 -18.08 -3.68 -4.84
N ALA A 68 -18.38 -3.98 -3.58
CA ALA A 68 -19.10 -5.17 -3.16
C ALA A 68 -20.62 -5.10 -3.46
N GLY A 69 -21.11 -4.00 -4.03
CA GLY A 69 -22.54 -3.80 -4.32
C GLY A 69 -23.39 -3.52 -3.07
N LYS A 70 -22.77 -3.15 -1.94
CA LYS A 70 -23.39 -3.00 -0.61
C LYS A 70 -23.77 -1.55 -0.25
N GLY A 71 -23.61 -0.61 -1.17
CA GLY A 71 -24.04 0.79 -1.02
C GLY A 71 -25.23 1.21 -1.91
N LYS A 72 -25.82 0.29 -2.68
CA LYS A 72 -26.95 0.61 -3.57
C LYS A 72 -28.28 0.59 -2.81
N PRO A 73 -29.19 1.56 -3.04
CA PRO A 73 -30.56 1.48 -2.53
C PRO A 73 -31.19 0.16 -2.96
N GLY A 74 -31.67 -0.64 -1.99
CA GLY A 74 -32.28 -1.96 -2.25
C GLY A 74 -31.33 -3.17 -2.13
N SER A 75 -30.04 -2.97 -1.84
CA SER A 75 -29.15 -4.08 -1.50
C SER A 75 -29.52 -4.61 -0.11
N PRO A 76 -29.71 -5.93 0.09
CA PRO A 76 -29.94 -6.49 1.42
C PRO A 76 -28.80 -6.02 2.32
N SER A 77 -29.14 -5.39 3.45
CA SER A 77 -28.13 -5.00 4.44
C SER A 77 -27.37 -6.26 4.80
N GLU A 78 -26.13 -6.37 4.35
CA GLU A 78 -25.29 -7.51 4.69
C GLU A 78 -25.12 -7.47 6.19
N LYS A 79 -25.67 -8.50 6.86
CA LYS A 79 -25.52 -8.61 8.30
C LYS A 79 -24.07 -8.97 8.54
N PHE A 80 -23.32 -7.97 8.96
CA PHE A 80 -21.99 -8.13 9.52
C PHE A 80 -22.01 -9.30 10.52
N PRO A 81 -21.09 -10.28 10.41
CA PRO A 81 -21.04 -11.37 11.38
C PRO A 81 -20.93 -10.78 12.79
N LYS A 82 -21.80 -11.22 13.71
CA LYS A 82 -21.78 -10.72 15.08
C LYS A 82 -20.42 -11.04 15.71
N GLY A 83 -19.71 -10.02 16.18
CA GLY A 83 -18.40 -10.14 16.81
C GLY A 83 -17.20 -10.08 15.85
N SER A 84 -17.40 -9.94 14.53
CA SER A 84 -16.27 -9.70 13.63
C SER A 84 -15.80 -8.24 13.71
N ASP A 85 -14.49 -8.04 13.73
CA ASP A 85 -13.90 -6.71 13.57
C ASP A 85 -14.32 -6.13 12.20
N PHE A 86 -14.92 -4.94 12.25
CA PHE A 86 -15.44 -4.25 11.07
C PHE A 86 -14.35 -4.01 10.01
N ARG A 87 -13.14 -3.64 10.47
CA ARG A 87 -12.00 -3.40 9.58
C ARG A 87 -11.52 -4.70 8.97
N MET A 88 -11.35 -5.76 9.77
CA MET A 88 -10.85 -7.03 9.23
C MET A 88 -11.80 -7.66 8.21
N TYR A 89 -13.11 -7.55 8.41
CA TYR A 89 -14.10 -8.01 7.44
C TYR A 89 -13.93 -7.29 6.10
N TRP A 90 -13.95 -5.95 6.10
CA TRP A 90 -13.85 -5.19 4.86
C TRP A 90 -12.47 -5.30 4.21
N LEU A 91 -11.41 -5.48 5.01
CA LEU A 91 -10.09 -5.82 4.49
C LEU A 91 -10.12 -7.14 3.72
N THR A 92 -10.76 -8.16 4.29
CA THR A 92 -10.91 -9.47 3.64
C THR A 92 -11.68 -9.35 2.32
N VAL A 93 -12.77 -8.58 2.31
CA VAL A 93 -13.55 -8.30 1.09
C VAL A 93 -12.69 -7.57 0.05
N ALA A 94 -11.91 -6.57 0.46
CA ALA A 94 -11.01 -5.82 -0.43
C ALA A 94 -9.96 -6.73 -1.08
N MET A 95 -9.29 -7.55 -0.27
CA MET A 95 -8.28 -8.52 -0.75
C MET A 95 -8.89 -9.53 -1.72
N ASN A 96 -10.11 -10.00 -1.47
CA ASN A 96 -10.80 -10.90 -2.39
C ASN A 96 -11.11 -10.22 -3.74
N ILE A 97 -11.58 -8.97 -3.73
CA ILE A 97 -11.81 -8.20 -4.97
C ILE A 97 -10.49 -8.02 -5.75
N MET A 98 -9.41 -7.67 -5.07
CA MET A 98 -8.08 -7.52 -5.68
C MET A 98 -7.57 -8.85 -6.25
N GLY A 99 -7.73 -9.95 -5.52
CA GLY A 99 -7.37 -11.30 -5.96
C GLY A 99 -8.13 -11.73 -7.22
N GLN A 100 -9.43 -11.45 -7.30
CA GLN A 100 -10.23 -11.68 -8.51
C GLN A 100 -9.75 -10.88 -9.72
N ARG A 101 -9.05 -9.76 -9.51
CA ARG A 101 -8.43 -8.94 -10.56
C ARG A 101 -6.98 -9.35 -10.85
N GLY A 102 -6.50 -10.45 -10.29
CA GLY A 102 -5.18 -11.02 -10.53
C GLY A 102 -4.06 -10.41 -9.69
N PHE A 103 -4.37 -9.74 -8.59
CA PHE A 103 -3.37 -9.28 -7.64
C PHE A 103 -3.03 -10.36 -6.61
N GLU A 104 -1.77 -10.47 -6.24
CA GLU A 104 -1.22 -11.38 -5.24
C GLU A 104 -0.71 -10.60 -4.03
N LEU A 105 -0.87 -11.16 -2.83
CA LEU A 105 -0.43 -10.51 -1.59
C LEU A 105 1.10 -10.43 -1.53
N VAL A 106 1.64 -9.24 -1.28
CA VAL A 106 3.08 -9.02 -1.09
C VAL A 106 3.41 -8.54 0.32
N HIS A 107 2.53 -7.71 0.89
CA HIS A 107 2.75 -7.15 2.23
C HIS A 107 1.42 -6.95 2.96
N MET A 108 1.46 -7.24 4.26
CA MET A 108 0.38 -6.97 5.20
C MET A 108 0.98 -6.56 6.55
N HIS A 109 0.51 -5.44 7.09
CA HIS A 109 0.78 -5.01 8.45
C HIS A 109 -0.51 -4.41 9.03
N ASP A 110 -1.07 -5.06 10.06
CA ASP A 110 -2.40 -4.76 10.59
C ASP A 110 -3.47 -4.68 9.48
N ALA A 111 -3.97 -3.47 9.19
CA ALA A 111 -5.00 -3.21 8.20
C ALA A 111 -4.47 -2.55 6.91
N ASP A 112 -3.15 -2.40 6.80
CA ASP A 112 -2.48 -1.97 5.58
C ASP A 112 -2.08 -3.20 4.75
N VAL A 113 -2.62 -3.28 3.53
CA VAL A 113 -2.33 -4.37 2.60
C VAL A 113 -1.83 -3.80 1.28
N VAL A 114 -0.79 -4.43 0.73
CA VAL A 114 -0.26 -4.17 -0.61
C VAL A 114 -0.25 -5.47 -1.39
N MET A 115 -0.80 -5.43 -2.60
CA MET A 115 -0.84 -6.56 -3.52
C MET A 115 -0.26 -6.16 -4.88
N VAL A 116 0.28 -7.13 -5.63
CA VAL A 116 0.96 -6.94 -6.91
C VAL A 116 0.34 -7.78 -8.01
N ARG A 117 0.33 -7.29 -9.25
CA ARG A 117 -0.01 -8.05 -10.44
C ARG A 117 1.07 -7.88 -11.50
N GLN A 118 1.44 -8.96 -12.18
CA GLN A 118 2.28 -8.88 -13.38
C GLN A 118 1.45 -8.44 -14.59
N VAL A 119 1.94 -7.43 -15.31
CA VAL A 119 1.36 -6.89 -16.54
C VAL A 119 2.36 -7.13 -17.67
N ALA A 120 1.99 -8.01 -18.60
CA ALA A 120 2.81 -8.57 -19.67
C ALA A 120 3.87 -9.63 -19.25
N LYS A 121 3.93 -10.68 -20.07
CA LYS A 121 5.00 -11.67 -20.16
C LYS A 121 5.71 -11.49 -21.49
#